data_AF-A0A2K8U8F5-F1
#
_entry.id   AF-A0A2K8U8F5-F1
#
_cell.length_a   1.000
_cell.length_b   1.000
_cell.length_c   1.000
_cell.angle_alpha   90.00
_cell.angle_beta   90.00
_cell.angle_gamma   90.00
#
_symmetry.space_group_name_H-M   'P 1'
#
loop_
_entity.id
_entity.type
_entity.pdbx_description
1 polymer ?
#
loop_
_entity_poly.entity_id
_entity_poly.type
_entity_poly.pdbx_seq_one_letter_code
_entity_poly.pdbx_strand_id
1 'polypeptide(L)'
;MTAPTNHWPSRLSAAWQALRGAPVRDPGDPRARIAALELDLRERDAELNRVRAEYERLGGQAERERAGAAAAGLGDLARHLAPLLSQLATIQALAADGREVRVPDILKLFGKVESVLAEAGLTRIGTVGEQVPFDTRLHQRLSGADVADDAAVTVRFVGYRLGETILLKALVSRAGAPAEPADAA
;
A
#
# COMPACT_ATOMS: atom_id res chain seq x y z
N MET A 1 -92.52 40.23 30.42
CA MET A 1 -92.33 39.51 29.14
C MET A 1 -90.86 39.11 29.03
N THR A 2 -90.60 37.82 28.79
CA THR A 2 -89.29 37.14 28.90
C THR A 2 -88.42 37.22 27.64
N ALA A 3 -87.12 37.55 27.85
CA ALA A 3 -85.88 37.18 27.13
C ALA A 3 -85.70 37.57 25.62
N PRO A 4 -84.46 37.85 25.12
CA PRO A 4 -83.31 36.95 25.21
C PRO A 4 -82.00 37.57 25.72
N THR A 5 -81.30 36.77 26.53
CA THR A 5 -79.88 36.87 26.90
C THR A 5 -78.99 36.44 25.74
N ASN A 6 -77.89 37.16 25.42
CA ASN A 6 -76.90 36.71 24.44
C ASN A 6 -75.43 36.94 24.89
N HIS A 7 -74.95 35.97 25.67
CA HIS A 7 -73.66 35.25 25.76
C HIS A 7 -72.31 35.86 25.31
N TRP A 8 -72.11 37.18 25.24
CA TRP A 8 -70.81 37.76 24.86
C TRP A 8 -69.61 37.48 25.82
N PRO A 9 -69.74 37.35 27.17
CA PRO A 9 -68.55 37.25 28.02
C PRO A 9 -67.88 35.86 28.06
N SER A 10 -68.59 34.79 27.68
CA SER A 10 -68.10 33.41 27.87
C SER A 10 -67.14 32.93 26.79
N ARG A 11 -67.24 33.46 25.56
CA ARG A 11 -66.35 33.08 24.45
C ARG A 11 -64.94 33.67 24.57
N LEU A 12 -64.79 34.82 25.23
CA LEU A 12 -63.48 35.41 25.53
C LEU A 12 -62.77 34.71 26.69
N SER A 13 -63.52 34.14 27.65
CA SER A 13 -62.93 33.37 28.77
C SER A 13 -62.38 32.00 28.32
N ALA A 14 -63.03 31.35 27.35
CA ALA A 14 -62.57 30.07 26.80
C ALA A 14 -61.27 30.23 25.98
N ALA A 15 -61.15 31.33 25.23
CA ALA A 15 -59.92 31.65 24.51
C ALA A 15 -58.76 32.01 25.46
N TRP A 16 -59.05 32.68 26.58
CA TRP A 16 -58.06 33.01 27.61
C TRP A 16 -57.67 31.82 28.51
N GLN A 17 -58.55 30.84 28.72
CA GLN A 17 -58.20 29.59 29.40
C GLN A 17 -57.38 28.64 28.51
N ALA A 18 -57.62 28.63 27.20
CA ALA A 18 -56.79 27.88 26.24
C ALA A 18 -55.34 28.41 26.17
N LEU A 19 -55.12 29.73 26.35
CA LEU A 19 -53.78 30.32 26.41
C LEU A 19 -53.04 30.09 27.75
N ARG A 20 -53.75 29.85 28.86
CA ARG A 20 -53.14 29.53 30.17
C ARG A 20 -52.92 28.03 30.41
N GLY A 21 -53.44 27.17 29.53
CA GLY A 21 -53.37 25.71 29.64
C GLY A 21 -52.36 25.03 28.71
N ALA A 22 -51.61 25.77 27.90
CA ALA A 22 -50.46 25.18 27.21
C ALA A 22 -49.36 24.97 28.26
N PRO A 23 -48.96 23.74 28.58
CA PRO A 23 -47.87 23.53 29.54
C PRO A 23 -46.64 24.23 28.98
N VAL A 24 -46.16 25.24 29.70
CA VAL A 24 -44.80 25.75 29.55
C VAL A 24 -43.92 24.53 29.66
N ARG A 25 -43.19 24.21 28.58
CA ARG A 25 -42.35 23.02 28.46
C ARG A 25 -41.29 23.10 29.55
N ASP A 26 -41.51 22.40 30.66
CA ASP A 26 -40.58 22.37 31.79
C ASP A 26 -39.28 21.71 31.30
N PRO A 27 -38.11 22.38 31.39
CA PRO A 27 -36.81 21.76 31.12
C PRO A 27 -36.53 20.51 31.99
N GLY A 28 -37.31 20.31 33.05
CA GLY A 28 -37.36 19.14 33.92
C GLY A 28 -38.27 18.00 33.45
N ASP A 29 -39.15 18.18 32.46
CA ASP A 29 -40.12 17.16 32.03
C ASP A 29 -39.40 15.94 31.42
N PRO A 30 -39.51 14.75 32.04
CA PRO A 30 -38.91 13.52 31.51
C PRO A 30 -39.30 13.21 30.07
N ARG A 31 -40.53 13.54 29.64
CA ARG A 31 -40.99 13.27 28.26
C ARG A 31 -40.30 14.16 27.23
N ALA A 32 -40.09 15.43 27.56
CA ALA A 32 -39.36 16.37 26.71
C ALA A 32 -37.88 15.95 26.57
N ARG A 33 -37.26 15.46 27.65
CA ARG A 33 -35.88 14.93 27.64
C ARG A 33 -35.76 13.66 26.80
N ILE A 34 -36.70 12.72 26.93
CA ILE A 34 -36.73 11.49 26.11
C ILE A 34 -36.82 11.85 24.62
N ALA A 35 -37.74 12.75 24.24
CA ALA A 35 -37.88 13.17 22.84
C ALA A 35 -36.62 13.85 22.28
N ALA A 36 -35.91 14.62 23.10
CA ALA A 36 -34.65 15.25 22.70
C ALA A 36 -33.52 14.21 22.51
N LEU A 37 -33.42 13.23 23.42
CA LEU A 37 -32.44 12.14 23.30
C LEU A 37 -32.73 11.23 22.11
N GLU A 38 -33.99 10.93 21.81
CA GLU A 38 -34.36 10.17 20.60
C GLU A 38 -33.97 10.89 19.32
N LEU A 39 -34.10 12.23 19.29
CA LEU A 39 -33.68 13.03 18.13
C LEU A 39 -32.16 13.00 17.97
N ASP A 40 -31.41 13.24 19.06
CA ASP A 40 -29.94 13.20 19.02
C ASP A 40 -29.43 11.81 18.63
N LEU A 41 -30.06 10.74 19.13
CA LEU A 41 -29.73 9.37 18.73
C LEU A 41 -29.95 9.15 17.24
N ARG A 42 -31.07 9.62 16.68
CA ARG A 42 -31.34 9.52 15.23
C ARG A 42 -30.33 10.31 14.41
N GLU A 43 -29.93 11.50 14.86
CA GLU A 43 -28.91 12.31 14.19
C GLU A 43 -27.54 11.61 14.22
N ARG A 44 -27.16 11.04 15.37
CA ARG A 44 -25.94 10.25 15.51
C ARG A 44 -25.97 8.99 14.64
N ASP A 45 -27.08 8.27 14.61
CA ASP A 45 -27.25 7.08 13.76
C ASP A 45 -27.17 7.44 12.28
N ALA A 46 -27.78 8.55 11.86
CA ALA A 46 -27.68 9.06 10.50
C ALA A 46 -26.23 9.40 10.13
N GLU A 47 -25.50 10.06 11.02
CA GLU A 47 -24.10 10.40 10.80
C GLU A 47 -23.21 9.14 10.77
N LEU A 48 -23.43 8.19 11.68
CA LEU A 48 -22.72 6.90 11.67
C LEU A 48 -22.96 6.14 10.37
N ASN A 49 -24.19 6.08 9.89
CA ASN A 49 -24.51 5.44 8.62
C ASN A 49 -23.85 6.15 7.44
N ARG A 50 -23.80 7.49 7.46
CA ARG A 50 -23.10 8.29 6.45
C ARG A 50 -21.60 7.97 6.43
N VAL A 51 -20.95 7.97 7.58
CA VAL A 51 -19.51 7.67 7.70
C VAL A 51 -19.20 6.23 7.29
N ARG A 52 -20.05 5.26 7.65
CA ARG A 52 -19.90 3.86 7.23
C ARG A 52 -19.95 3.72 5.71
N ALA A 53 -20.93 4.35 5.07
CA ALA A 53 -21.06 4.34 3.61
C ALA A 53 -19.85 5.00 2.93
N GLU A 54 -19.34 6.11 3.49
CA GLU A 54 -18.13 6.75 2.98
C GLU A 54 -16.89 5.86 3.15
N TYR A 55 -16.73 5.20 4.29
CA TYR A 55 -15.64 4.27 4.54
C TYR A 55 -15.65 3.09 3.55
N GLU A 56 -16.81 2.49 3.31
CA GLU A 56 -16.97 1.41 2.31
C GLU A 56 -16.62 1.87 0.89
N ARG A 57 -17.08 3.07 0.51
CA ARG A 57 -16.77 3.68 -0.79
C ARG A 57 -15.26 3.91 -0.95
N LEU A 58 -14.63 4.51 0.06
CA LEU A 58 -13.19 4.78 0.06
C LEU A 58 -12.37 3.50 0.07
N GLY A 59 -12.77 2.49 0.86
CA GLY A 59 -12.14 1.17 0.86
C GLY A 59 -12.21 0.51 -0.52
N GLY A 60 -13.39 0.52 -1.16
CA GLY A 60 -13.56 0.00 -2.51
C GLY A 60 -12.77 0.79 -3.57
N GLN A 61 -12.62 2.10 -3.41
CA GLN A 61 -11.80 2.93 -4.29
C GLN A 61 -10.31 2.63 -4.11
N ALA A 62 -9.82 2.57 -2.87
CA ALA A 62 -8.43 2.26 -2.55
C ALA A 62 -8.01 0.90 -3.11
N GLU A 63 -8.89 -0.11 -3.06
CA GLU A 63 -8.57 -1.43 -3.60
C GLU A 63 -8.45 -1.43 -5.13
N ARG A 64 -9.34 -0.70 -5.82
CA ARG A 64 -9.25 -0.51 -7.27
C ARG A 64 -7.99 0.28 -7.66
N GLU A 65 -7.64 1.31 -6.90
CA GLU A 65 -6.44 2.11 -7.12
C GLU A 65 -5.17 1.26 -6.91
N ARG A 66 -5.10 0.44 -5.87
CA ARG A 66 -3.99 -0.49 -5.64
C ARG A 66 -3.81 -1.47 -6.80
N ALA A 67 -4.91 -2.10 -7.23
CA ALA A 67 -4.88 -3.02 -8.37
C ALA A 67 -4.45 -2.31 -9.66
N GLY A 68 -4.94 -1.09 -9.90
CA GLY A 68 -4.56 -0.27 -11.05
C GLY A 68 -3.09 0.17 -11.01
N ALA A 69 -2.58 0.56 -9.84
CA ALA A 69 -1.21 1.01 -9.67
C ALA A 69 -0.19 -0.11 -9.93
N ALA A 70 -0.47 -1.33 -9.45
CA ALA A 70 0.39 -2.48 -9.71
C ALA A 70 0.47 -2.81 -11.23
N ALA A 71 -0.67 -2.81 -11.91
CA ALA A 71 -0.73 -3.05 -13.35
C ALA A 71 -0.04 -1.93 -14.16
N ALA A 72 -0.24 -0.67 -13.76
CA ALA A 72 0.42 0.47 -14.38
C ALA A 72 1.95 0.40 -14.25
N GLY A 73 2.45 0.11 -13.05
CA GLY A 73 3.89 -0.05 -12.79
C GLY A 73 4.53 -1.19 -13.60
N LEU A 74 3.84 -2.32 -13.73
CA LEU A 74 4.31 -3.41 -14.60
C LEU A 74 4.33 -2.99 -16.08
N GLY A 75 3.30 -2.24 -16.52
CA GLY A 75 3.24 -1.68 -17.87
C GLY A 75 4.39 -0.71 -18.16
N ASP A 76 4.76 0.13 -17.20
CA ASP A 76 5.91 1.03 -17.31
C ASP A 76 7.23 0.25 -17.45
N LEU A 77 7.48 -0.73 -16.58
CA LEU A 77 8.66 -1.59 -16.69
C LEU A 77 8.72 -2.31 -18.04
N ALA A 78 7.60 -2.88 -18.48
CA ALA A 78 7.51 -3.58 -19.76
C ALA A 78 7.84 -2.67 -20.95
N ARG A 79 7.38 -1.40 -20.93
CA ARG A 79 7.69 -0.41 -21.97
C ARG A 79 9.20 -0.13 -22.08
N HIS A 80 9.90 -0.04 -20.96
CA HIS A 80 11.34 0.23 -20.94
C HIS A 80 12.18 -1.02 -21.29
N LEU A 81 11.73 -2.21 -20.88
CA LEU A 81 12.44 -3.46 -21.15
C LEU A 81 12.18 -4.01 -22.58
N ALA A 82 11.02 -3.75 -23.18
CA ALA A 82 10.66 -4.30 -24.49
C ALA A 82 11.70 -4.04 -25.61
N PRO A 83 12.27 -2.83 -25.77
CA PRO A 83 13.33 -2.59 -26.75
C PRO A 83 14.60 -3.41 -26.48
N LEU A 84 14.96 -3.61 -25.21
CA LEU A 84 16.13 -4.39 -24.81
C LEU A 84 15.92 -5.89 -25.08
N LEU A 85 14.71 -6.40 -24.82
CA LEU A 85 14.32 -7.77 -25.14
C LEU A 85 14.30 -8.01 -26.67
N SER A 86 13.82 -7.03 -27.45
CA SER A 86 13.89 -7.08 -28.91
C SER A 86 15.33 -7.12 -29.43
N GLN A 87 16.23 -6.34 -28.82
CA GLN A 87 17.66 -6.39 -29.13
C GLN A 87 18.25 -7.75 -28.79
N LEU A 88 17.91 -8.33 -27.63
CA LEU A 88 18.35 -9.67 -27.23
C LEU A 88 17.89 -10.73 -28.23
N ALA A 89 16.63 -10.70 -28.65
CA ALA A 89 16.08 -11.64 -29.63
C ALA A 89 16.83 -11.57 -30.98
N THR A 90 17.22 -10.36 -31.41
CA THR A 90 18.05 -10.17 -32.61
C THR A 90 19.43 -10.79 -32.41
N ILE A 91 20.08 -10.57 -31.27
CA ILE A 91 21.39 -11.17 -30.96
C ILE A 91 21.30 -12.70 -30.96
N GLN A 92 20.23 -13.27 -30.39
CA GLN A 92 20.01 -14.72 -30.38
C GLN A 92 19.85 -15.30 -31.79
N ALA A 93 19.09 -14.62 -32.66
CA ALA A 93 18.92 -15.03 -34.05
C ALA A 93 20.27 -15.00 -34.81
N LEU A 94 21.06 -13.94 -34.62
CA LEU A 94 22.39 -13.83 -35.23
C LEU A 94 23.33 -14.95 -34.76
N ALA A 95 23.31 -15.29 -33.47
CA ALA A 95 24.09 -16.40 -32.93
C ALA A 95 23.67 -17.74 -33.54
N ALA A 96 22.36 -17.97 -33.71
CA ALA A 96 21.82 -19.19 -34.33
C ALA A 96 22.24 -19.32 -35.81
N ASP A 97 22.37 -18.20 -36.52
CA ASP A 97 22.88 -18.14 -37.90
C ASP A 97 24.42 -18.28 -37.98
N GLY A 98 25.10 -18.58 -36.87
CA GLY A 98 26.55 -18.75 -36.82
C GLY A 98 27.34 -17.45 -36.91
N ARG A 99 26.68 -16.29 -36.73
CA ARG A 99 27.38 -15.00 -36.69
C ARG A 99 28.07 -14.82 -35.35
N GLU A 100 29.25 -14.20 -35.39
CA GLU A 100 29.97 -13.87 -34.16
C GLU A 100 29.18 -12.85 -33.33
N VAL A 101 28.92 -13.23 -32.08
CA VAL A 101 28.34 -12.34 -31.06
C VAL A 101 29.42 -12.06 -30.02
N ARG A 102 29.71 -10.77 -29.81
CA ARG A 102 30.76 -10.36 -28.89
C ARG A 102 30.20 -10.28 -27.48
N VAL A 103 30.90 -10.90 -26.53
CA VAL A 103 30.54 -10.85 -25.10
C VAL A 103 30.37 -9.42 -24.57
N PRO A 104 31.21 -8.42 -24.90
CA PRO A 104 31.01 -7.04 -24.46
C PRO A 104 29.66 -6.43 -24.87
N ASP A 105 29.13 -6.80 -26.04
CA ASP A 105 27.84 -6.28 -26.52
C ASP A 105 26.68 -6.85 -25.70
N ILE A 106 26.78 -8.13 -25.31
CA ILE A 106 25.84 -8.78 -24.40
C ILE A 106 25.90 -8.13 -23.01
N LEU A 107 27.11 -7.94 -22.45
CA LEU A 107 27.29 -7.30 -21.14
C LEU A 107 26.73 -5.88 -21.12
N LYS A 108 26.93 -5.11 -22.20
CA LYS A 108 26.35 -3.78 -22.35
C LYS A 108 24.83 -3.81 -22.37
N LEU A 109 24.22 -4.81 -23.00
CA LEU A 109 22.76 -4.98 -23.00
C LEU A 109 22.24 -5.28 -21.59
N PHE A 110 22.87 -6.20 -20.86
CA PHE A 110 22.50 -6.50 -19.47
C PHE A 110 22.70 -5.31 -18.54
N GLY A 111 23.76 -4.51 -18.74
CA GLY A 111 23.95 -3.27 -18.00
C GLY A 111 22.80 -2.26 -18.21
N LYS A 112 22.22 -2.19 -19.42
CA LYS A 112 21.03 -1.36 -19.66
C LYS A 112 19.79 -1.93 -18.98
N VAL A 113 19.59 -3.25 -19.02
CA VAL A 113 18.46 -3.92 -18.33
C VAL A 113 18.53 -3.62 -16.83
N GLU A 114 19.72 -3.74 -16.26
CA GLU A 114 19.93 -3.45 -14.85
C GLU A 114 19.70 -1.98 -14.51
N SER A 115 20.11 -1.03 -15.36
CA SER A 115 19.81 0.39 -15.18
C SER A 115 18.31 0.65 -15.10
N VAL A 116 17.51 0.04 -15.99
CA VAL A 116 16.04 0.15 -15.98
C VAL A 116 15.46 -0.39 -14.68
N LEU A 117 15.96 -1.54 -14.20
CA LEU A 117 15.50 -2.11 -12.94
C LEU A 117 15.93 -1.27 -11.73
N ALA A 118 17.11 -0.65 -11.78
CA ALA A 118 17.61 0.23 -10.73
C ALA A 118 16.77 1.51 -10.60
N GLU A 119 16.36 2.10 -11.72
CA GLU A 119 15.40 3.22 -11.75
C GLU A 119 14.05 2.84 -11.13
N ALA A 120 13.64 1.57 -11.25
CA ALA A 120 12.44 1.04 -10.60
C ALA A 120 12.66 0.61 -9.14
N GLY A 121 13.83 0.87 -8.55
CA GLY A 121 14.14 0.65 -7.14
C GLY A 121 14.93 -0.62 -6.82
N LEU A 122 15.36 -1.38 -7.83
CA LEU A 122 16.23 -2.54 -7.62
C LEU A 122 17.63 -2.09 -7.18
N THR A 123 18.11 -2.60 -6.06
CA THR A 123 19.44 -2.26 -5.53
C THR A 123 20.25 -3.53 -5.31
N ARG A 124 21.54 -3.48 -5.68
CA ARG A 124 22.49 -4.56 -5.40
C ARG A 124 22.86 -4.63 -3.92
N ILE A 125 23.10 -5.84 -3.44
CA ILE A 125 23.66 -6.10 -2.11
C ILE A 125 25.10 -6.55 -2.30
N GLY A 126 26.03 -5.65 -1.99
CA GLY A 126 27.47 -5.84 -2.13
C GLY A 126 27.97 -5.81 -3.58
N THR A 127 29.29 -5.88 -3.71
CA THR A 127 30.02 -5.93 -4.99
C THR A 127 30.86 -7.20 -5.04
N VAL A 128 30.99 -7.84 -6.20
CA VAL A 128 31.85 -9.04 -6.32
C VAL A 128 33.28 -8.73 -5.88
N GLY A 129 33.80 -9.55 -4.96
CA GLY A 129 35.13 -9.40 -4.37
C GLY A 129 35.21 -8.43 -3.18
N GLU A 130 34.14 -7.70 -2.88
CA GLU A 130 34.08 -6.80 -1.73
C GLU A 130 34.11 -7.58 -0.42
N GLN A 131 34.87 -7.07 0.56
CA GLN A 131 34.90 -7.62 1.91
C GLN A 131 33.99 -6.80 2.81
N VAL A 132 33.01 -7.46 3.42
CA VAL A 132 31.99 -6.85 4.29
C VAL A 132 31.81 -7.70 5.55
N PRO A 133 31.34 -7.10 6.67
CA PRO A 133 30.90 -7.89 7.81
C PRO A 133 29.71 -8.77 7.43
N PHE A 134 29.70 -10.01 7.94
CA PHE A 134 28.59 -10.93 7.70
C PHE A 134 27.32 -10.44 8.40
N ASP A 135 26.21 -10.44 7.66
CA ASP A 135 24.88 -10.11 8.16
C ASP A 135 23.95 -11.21 7.65
N THR A 136 23.40 -12.00 8.56
CA THR A 136 22.48 -13.10 8.24
C THR A 136 21.24 -12.65 7.45
N ARG A 137 20.83 -11.38 7.53
CA ARG A 137 19.71 -10.83 6.75
C ARG A 137 20.10 -10.64 5.29
N LEU A 138 21.28 -10.10 5.01
CA LEU A 138 21.72 -9.69 3.68
C LEU A 138 22.54 -10.76 2.96
N HIS A 139 23.20 -11.64 3.72
CA HIS A 139 24.21 -12.56 3.23
C HIS A 139 23.80 -14.02 3.47
N GLN A 140 24.18 -14.88 2.52
CA GLN A 140 24.08 -16.33 2.62
C GLN A 140 25.45 -16.92 2.29
N ARG A 141 25.91 -17.89 3.07
CA ARG A 141 27.19 -18.54 2.78
C ARG A 141 27.08 -19.46 1.56
N LEU A 142 28.15 -19.50 0.77
CA LEU A 142 28.25 -20.41 -0.37
C LEU A 142 28.55 -21.86 0.07
N SER A 143 29.45 -22.07 1.04
CA SER A 143 29.86 -23.39 1.53
C SER A 143 30.47 -23.35 2.94
N GLY A 144 30.53 -24.50 3.63
CA GLY A 144 31.30 -24.76 4.85
C GLY A 144 30.58 -24.51 6.18
N ALA A 145 31.37 -24.24 7.24
CA ALA A 145 30.97 -23.81 8.60
C ALA A 145 29.75 -22.88 8.66
N ASP A 146 29.17 -22.58 9.83
CA ASP A 146 28.49 -21.29 9.99
C ASP A 146 29.52 -20.16 10.19
N VAL A 147 29.22 -18.96 9.70
CA VAL A 147 30.01 -17.75 10.01
C VAL A 147 29.24 -17.02 11.12
N ALA A 148 29.94 -16.62 12.18
CA ALA A 148 29.35 -15.74 13.19
C ALA A 148 29.06 -14.36 12.58
N ASP A 149 27.96 -13.72 13.01
CA ASP A 149 27.66 -12.34 12.63
C ASP A 149 28.88 -11.42 12.89
N ASP A 150 29.02 -10.39 12.05
CA ASP A 150 30.14 -9.43 12.02
C ASP A 150 31.51 -9.96 11.55
N ALA A 151 31.66 -11.26 11.30
CA ALA A 151 32.91 -11.78 10.75
C ALA A 151 33.12 -11.32 9.29
N ALA A 152 34.38 -11.03 8.93
CA ALA A 152 34.72 -10.61 7.58
C ALA A 152 34.47 -11.71 6.54
N VAL A 153 33.64 -11.38 5.54
CA VAL A 153 33.30 -12.26 4.41
C VAL A 153 33.54 -11.54 3.09
N THR A 154 33.74 -12.29 2.02
CA THR A 154 33.89 -11.77 0.65
C THR A 154 32.67 -12.12 -0.18
N VAL A 155 32.06 -11.13 -0.83
CA VAL A 155 30.94 -11.31 -1.75
C VAL A 155 31.41 -12.02 -3.02
N ARG A 156 30.78 -13.15 -3.34
CA ARG A 156 31.05 -13.95 -4.54
C ARG A 156 29.96 -13.78 -5.58
N PHE A 157 28.72 -13.73 -5.15
CA PHE A 157 27.58 -13.37 -5.98
C PHE A 157 26.81 -12.24 -5.31
N VAL A 158 26.53 -11.18 -6.07
CA VAL A 158 25.77 -10.03 -5.58
C VAL A 158 24.34 -10.45 -5.25
N GLY A 159 23.79 -9.89 -4.18
CA GLY A 159 22.38 -9.99 -3.88
C GLY A 159 21.58 -8.85 -4.51
N TYR A 160 20.26 -8.90 -4.36
CA TYR A 160 19.35 -7.87 -4.83
C TYR A 160 18.22 -7.62 -3.82
N ARG A 161 17.82 -6.36 -3.69
CA ARG A 161 16.65 -5.91 -2.93
C ARG A 161 15.82 -4.93 -3.75
N LEU A 162 14.52 -4.88 -3.47
CA LEU A 162 13.59 -3.91 -4.02
C LEU A 162 13.02 -3.09 -2.85
N GLY A 163 13.51 -1.85 -2.69
CA GLY A 163 13.30 -1.09 -1.46
C GLY A 163 13.82 -1.85 -0.25
N GLU A 164 12.93 -2.16 0.70
CA GLU A 164 13.27 -2.91 1.92
C GLU A 164 13.16 -4.43 1.75
N THR A 165 12.58 -4.92 0.65
CA THR A 165 12.36 -6.35 0.43
C THR A 165 13.59 -6.98 -0.20
N ILE A 166 14.22 -7.92 0.49
CA ILE A 166 15.35 -8.71 -0.03
C ILE A 166 14.79 -9.76 -0.99
N LEU A 167 15.20 -9.69 -2.26
CA LEU A 167 14.83 -10.66 -3.29
C LEU A 167 15.84 -11.81 -3.37
N LEU A 168 17.12 -11.49 -3.21
CA LEU A 168 18.22 -12.43 -3.24
C LEU A 168 19.31 -11.98 -2.27
N LYS A 169 19.70 -12.84 -1.33
CA LYS A 169 20.85 -12.56 -0.46
C LYS A 169 22.15 -12.66 -1.25
N ALA A 170 23.13 -11.84 -0.90
CA ALA A 170 24.45 -11.96 -1.51
C ALA A 170 25.12 -13.26 -1.04
N LEU A 171 25.69 -14.01 -1.96
CA LEU A 171 26.43 -15.22 -1.61
C LEU A 171 27.86 -14.85 -1.27
N VAL A 172 28.30 -15.28 -0.09
CA VAL A 172 29.59 -14.89 0.49
C VAL A 172 30.43 -16.10 0.88
N SER A 173 31.76 -15.92 0.91
CA SER A 173 32.71 -16.86 1.50
C SER A 173 33.52 -16.18 2.60
N ARG A 174 34.20 -16.93 3.47
CA ARG A 174 35.08 -16.35 4.49
C ARG A 174 36.19 -15.52 3.81
N ALA A 175 36.54 -14.38 4.39
CA ALA A 175 37.67 -13.58 3.91
C ALA A 175 38.95 -14.43 3.83
N GLY A 176 39.63 -14.38 2.68
CA GLY A 176 40.86 -15.16 2.43
C GLY A 176 40.66 -16.61 1.98
N ALA A 177 39.42 -17.11 1.88
CA ALA A 177 39.18 -18.40 1.22
C ALA A 177 39.43 -18.27 -0.30
N PRO A 178 40.17 -19.20 -0.93
CA PRO A 178 40.31 -19.23 -2.38
C PRO A 178 38.94 -19.34 -3.06
N ALA A 179 38.81 -18.81 -4.28
CA ALA A 179 37.59 -18.97 -5.06
C ALA A 179 37.43 -20.44 -5.43
N GLU A 180 36.72 -21.22 -4.62
CA GLU A 180 36.31 -22.57 -5.01
C GLU A 180 35.41 -22.45 -6.25
N PRO A 181 35.65 -23.26 -7.29
CA PRO A 181 34.75 -23.30 -8.43
C PRO A 181 33.37 -23.71 -7.93
N ALA A 182 32.35 -22.92 -8.27
CA ALA A 182 30.97 -23.26 -8.00
C ALA A 182 30.72 -24.64 -8.61
N ASP A 183 30.42 -25.63 -7.77
CA ASP A 183 30.17 -27.00 -8.20
C ASP A 183 29.15 -26.98 -9.34
N ALA A 184 29.57 -27.54 -10.47
CA ALA A 184 28.74 -27.72 -11.64
C ALA A 184 27.56 -28.62 -11.27
N ALA A 185 26.36 -28.03 -11.24
CA ALA A 185 25.09 -28.74 -11.23
C ALA A 185 24.27 -28.31 -12.45
#